data_AF-A0A969F609-F1
#
_entry.id   AF-A0A969F609-F1
#
_cell.length_a   1.000
_cell.length_b   1.000
_cell.length_c   1.000
_cell.angle_alpha   90.00
_cell.angle_beta   90.00
_cell.angle_gamma   90.00
#
_symmetry.space_group_name_H-M   'P 1'
#
loop_
_entity.id
_entity.type
_entity.pdbx_description
1 polymer ?
#
loop_
_entity_poly.entity_id
_entity_poly.type
_entity_poly.pdbx_seq_one_letter_code
_entity_poly.pdbx_strand_id
1 'polypeptide(L)'
;MCGSAGMKEGGNSAATPIVGDWWFESAAIKQGADVSNLLKVRAEAGNLIFYVNNQEVGRVTDNSFAQGDIGLIVGSLGQGGVLVQFDNFRVTPLEE
;
A
#
# COMPACT_ATOMS: atom_id res chain seq x y z
N MET A 1 -15.30 -6.72 -16.57
CA MET A 1 -14.36 -5.99 -17.46
C MET A 1 -14.21 -4.58 -16.89
N CYS A 2 -13.42 -4.43 -15.82
CA CYS A 2 -13.08 -3.11 -15.31
C CYS A 2 -11.86 -2.65 -16.09
N GLY A 3 -11.94 -1.48 -16.73
CA GLY A 3 -10.91 -0.96 -17.61
C GLY A 3 -9.71 -0.43 -16.82
N SER A 4 -8.52 -0.66 -17.38
CA SER A 4 -7.25 -0.05 -17.00
C SER A 4 -7.38 1.47 -16.85
N ALA A 5 -7.42 1.95 -15.61
CA ALA A 5 -7.30 3.37 -15.30
C ALA A 5 -5.90 3.63 -14.74
N GLY A 6 -4.94 3.84 -15.65
CA GLY A 6 -3.68 4.48 -15.30
C GLY A 6 -3.95 5.94 -14.93
N MET A 7 -4.03 6.24 -13.63
CA MET A 7 -4.06 7.62 -13.16
C MET A 7 -2.64 8.08 -12.89
N LYS A 8 -2.00 8.67 -13.91
CA LYS A 8 -0.94 9.66 -13.69
C LYS A 8 -1.63 11.00 -13.51
N GLU A 9 -1.48 11.65 -12.36
CA GLU A 9 -1.20 13.10 -12.24
C GLU A 9 -0.85 13.48 -10.79
N GLY A 10 0.20 14.30 -10.62
CA GLY A 10 0.31 15.21 -9.47
C GLY A 10 1.71 15.53 -8.92
N GLY A 11 2.46 16.47 -9.54
CA GLY A 11 3.38 17.37 -8.80
C GLY A 11 4.89 17.25 -9.09
N ASN A 12 5.57 18.39 -9.14
CA ASN A 12 6.91 18.67 -9.71
C ASN A 12 8.15 18.07 -8.97
N SER A 13 8.10 16.78 -8.63
CA SER A 13 9.25 15.91 -8.41
C SER A 13 8.71 14.52 -8.68
N ALA A 14 9.16 13.87 -9.76
CA ALA A 14 8.60 12.59 -10.19
C ALA A 14 8.77 11.56 -9.07
N ALA A 15 7.73 11.37 -8.25
CA ALA A 15 7.68 10.27 -7.31
C ALA A 15 7.79 8.99 -8.14
N THR A 16 8.70 8.11 -7.77
CA THR A 16 8.85 6.81 -8.42
C THR A 16 8.18 5.78 -7.52
N PRO A 17 7.23 4.97 -8.04
CA PRO A 17 6.66 3.89 -7.26
C PRO A 17 7.76 2.89 -6.88
N ILE A 18 7.77 2.46 -5.62
CA ILE A 18 8.75 1.48 -5.13
C ILE A 18 8.38 0.04 -5.48
N VAL A 19 7.13 -0.20 -5.87
CA VAL A 19 6.59 -1.51 -6.29
C VAL A 19 5.68 -1.32 -7.50
N GLY A 20 5.92 -2.09 -8.56
CA GLY A 20 5.10 -2.11 -9.78
C GLY A 20 5.09 -0.79 -10.56
N ASP A 21 4.19 -0.71 -11.53
CA ASP A 21 3.97 0.49 -12.34
C ASP A 21 2.82 1.32 -11.75
N TRP A 22 3.12 2.12 -10.72
CA TRP A 22 2.14 2.96 -10.02
C TRP A 22 0.99 2.13 -9.42
N TRP A 23 -0.26 2.58 -9.59
CA TRP A 23 -1.43 1.82 -9.17
C TRP A 23 -1.63 0.62 -10.10
N PHE A 24 -1.43 -0.59 -9.56
CA PHE A 24 -1.67 -1.84 -10.27
C PHE A 24 -2.77 -2.67 -9.59
N GLU A 25 -3.44 -3.51 -10.38
CA GLU A 25 -4.47 -4.41 -9.87
C GLU A 25 -3.85 -5.61 -9.14
N SER A 26 -4.51 -6.07 -8.07
CA SER A 26 -4.11 -7.28 -7.37
C SER A 26 -5.33 -8.12 -7.01
N ALA A 27 -5.29 -9.41 -7.38
CA ALA A 27 -6.31 -10.38 -7.01
C ALA A 27 -6.39 -10.61 -5.49
N ALA A 28 -5.36 -10.18 -4.73
CA ALA A 28 -5.35 -10.25 -3.28
C ALA A 28 -6.31 -9.24 -2.62
N ILE A 29 -6.74 -8.20 -3.34
CA ILE A 29 -7.61 -7.15 -2.80
C ILE A 29 -9.07 -7.58 -2.92
N LYS A 30 -9.77 -7.64 -1.79
CA LYS A 30 -11.23 -7.80 -1.75
C LYS A 30 -11.87 -6.46 -2.07
N GLN A 31 -12.78 -6.46 -3.04
CA GLN A 31 -13.53 -5.28 -3.48
C GLN A 31 -14.98 -5.33 -2.98
N GLY A 32 -15.61 -4.16 -2.86
CA GLY A 32 -17.00 -4.01 -2.40
C GLY A 32 -17.14 -3.07 -1.22
N ALA A 33 -18.37 -2.77 -0.82
CA ALA A 33 -18.66 -2.09 0.44
C ALA A 33 -18.53 -3.07 1.61
N ASP A 34 -18.17 -2.57 2.79
CA ASP A 34 -18.09 -3.34 4.04
C ASP A 34 -17.15 -4.57 3.99
N VAL A 35 -16.20 -4.59 3.06
CA VAL A 35 -15.15 -5.61 3.00
C VAL A 35 -13.87 -5.09 3.66
N SER A 36 -13.28 -5.93 4.50
CA SER A 36 -11.99 -5.63 5.16
C SER A 36 -10.84 -6.33 4.44
N ASN A 37 -9.74 -5.60 4.27
CA ASN A 37 -8.46 -6.12 3.79
C ASN A 37 -7.43 -6.03 4.91
N LEU A 38 -6.66 -7.11 5.12
CA LEU A 38 -5.53 -7.11 6.04
C LEU A 38 -4.29 -6.60 5.29
N LEU A 39 -3.76 -5.46 5.73
CA LEU A 39 -2.52 -4.90 5.19
C LEU A 39 -1.36 -5.23 6.12
N LYS A 40 -0.24 -5.66 5.55
CA LYS A 40 0.99 -5.92 6.31
C LYS A 40 2.21 -5.50 5.50
N VAL A 41 3.16 -4.86 6.17
CA VAL A 41 4.50 -4.60 5.65
C VAL A 41 5.50 -5.30 6.55
N ARG A 42 6.40 -6.08 5.96
CA ARG A 42 7.57 -6.65 6.65
C ARG A 42 8.79 -5.84 6.21
N ALA A 43 9.43 -5.15 7.16
CA ALA A 43 10.66 -4.41 6.94
C ALA A 43 11.82 -5.18 7.60
N GLU A 44 12.69 -5.77 6.78
CA GLU A 44 13.82 -6.62 7.22
C GLU A 44 15.11 -6.12 6.59
N ALA A 45 15.94 -5.46 7.41
CA ALA A 45 17.08 -4.68 6.91
C ALA A 45 16.62 -3.72 5.79
N GLY A 46 17.19 -3.83 4.59
CA GLY A 46 16.75 -3.04 3.44
C GLY A 46 15.52 -3.58 2.70
N ASN A 47 14.98 -4.75 3.06
CA ASN A 47 13.87 -5.36 2.33
C ASN A 47 12.52 -4.92 2.89
N LEU A 48 11.72 -4.28 2.05
CA LEU A 48 10.32 -3.99 2.32
C LEU A 48 9.47 -4.97 1.52
N ILE A 49 8.66 -5.78 2.21
CA ILE A 49 7.77 -6.77 1.61
C ILE A 49 6.32 -6.43 1.98
N PHE A 50 5.47 -6.28 0.97
CA PHE A 50 4.11 -5.81 1.11
C PHE A 50 3.13 -6.94 0.91
N TYR A 51 2.13 -7.03 1.80
CA TYR A 51 1.11 -8.06 1.76
C TYR A 51 -0.29 -7.45 1.83
N VAL A 52 -1.20 -8.07 1.10
CA VAL A 52 -2.65 -7.89 1.24
C VAL A 52 -3.26 -9.26 1.48
N ASN A 53 -4.08 -9.40 2.53
CA ASN A 53 -4.75 -10.65 2.88
C ASN A 53 -3.79 -11.86 2.93
N ASN A 54 -2.60 -11.65 3.51
CA ASN A 54 -1.49 -12.62 3.62
C ASN A 54 -0.86 -13.07 2.29
N GLN A 55 -1.23 -12.47 1.17
CA GLN A 55 -0.58 -12.69 -0.13
C GLN A 55 0.43 -11.57 -0.38
N GLU A 56 1.65 -11.94 -0.76
CA GLU A 56 2.66 -10.95 -1.16
C GLU A 56 2.22 -10.26 -2.45
N VAL A 57 2.17 -8.93 -2.41
CA VAL A 57 1.80 -8.09 -3.57
C VAL A 57 2.99 -7.34 -4.16
N GLY A 58 4.13 -7.34 -3.46
CA GLY A 58 5.39 -6.82 -3.98
C GLY A 58 6.48 -6.71 -2.93
N ARG A 59 7.69 -6.45 -3.42
CA ARG A 59 8.89 -6.28 -2.61
C ARG A 59 9.84 -5.28 -3.24
N VAL A 60 10.62 -4.60 -2.41
CA VAL A 60 11.69 -3.71 -2.84
C VAL A 60 12.86 -3.80 -1.86
N THR A 61 14.07 -3.53 -2.34
CA THR A 61 15.25 -3.32 -1.49
C THR A 61 15.59 -1.83 -1.51
N ASP A 62 15.56 -1.18 -0.35
CA ASP A 62 15.96 0.21 -0.14
C ASP A 62 16.84 0.31 1.11
N ASN A 63 18.07 0.83 0.94
CA ASN A 63 19.03 1.04 2.02
C ASN A 63 19.24 2.53 2.34
N SER A 64 18.43 3.42 1.75
CA SER A 64 18.54 4.87 1.91
C SER A 64 18.06 5.33 3.28
N PHE A 65 17.10 4.60 3.87
CA PHE A 65 16.50 4.90 5.17
C PHE A 65 16.49 3.66 6.06
N ALA A 66 17.19 3.72 7.19
CA ALA A 66 17.22 2.65 8.18
C ALA A 66 16.06 2.73 9.20
N GLN A 67 15.38 3.88 9.28
CA GLN A 67 14.29 4.15 10.21
C GLN A 67 13.36 5.23 9.67
N GLY A 68 12.14 5.29 10.20
CA GLY A 68 11.15 6.31 9.88
C GLY A 68 9.86 6.09 10.67
N ASP A 69 8.88 6.94 10.40
CA ASP A 69 7.54 6.85 10.99
C ASP A 69 6.61 6.00 10.12
N ILE A 70 5.54 5.48 10.74
CA ILE A 70 4.48 4.75 10.02
C ILE A 70 3.21 5.59 10.07
N GLY A 71 2.57 5.75 8.91
CA GLY A 71 1.33 6.50 8.76
C GLY A 71 0.35 5.82 7.82
N LEU A 72 -0.92 6.22 7.92
CA LEU A 72 -1.99 5.81 7.03
C LEU A 72 -2.47 7.04 6.27
N ILE A 73 -2.60 6.91 4.94
CA ILE A 73 -3.10 7.98 4.07
C ILE A 73 -4.31 7.48 3.30
N VAL A 74 -5.33 8.33 3.20
CA VAL A 74 -6.54 8.08 2.41
C VAL A 74 -6.73 9.24 1.47
N GLY A 75 -6.95 8.93 0.20
CA GLY A 75 -7.30 9.91 -0.83
C GLY A 75 -8.53 9.45 -1.60
N SER A 76 -9.46 10.37 -1.85
CA SER A 76 -10.59 10.15 -2.74
C SER A 76 -10.32 10.76 -4.11
N LEU A 77 -10.61 10.01 -5.18
CA LEU A 77 -10.49 10.51 -6.55
C LEU A 77 -11.81 11.16 -6.99
N GLY A 78 -11.90 12.49 -6.87
CA GLY A 78 -12.95 13.31 -7.50
C GLY A 78 -14.35 13.30 -6.84
N GLN A 79 -14.67 12.35 -5.96
CA GLN A 79 -15.94 12.29 -5.22
C GLN A 79 -15.71 12.22 -3.71
N GLY A 80 -16.42 13.05 -2.96
CA GLY A 80 -16.45 13.02 -1.50
C GLY A 80 -17.38 11.94 -0.94
N GLY A 81 -17.51 11.88 0.39
CA GLY A 81 -18.38 10.92 1.07
C GLY A 81 -17.80 9.52 1.22
N VAL A 82 -16.50 9.35 0.95
CA VAL A 82 -15.78 8.11 1.24
C VAL A 82 -15.54 8.01 2.75
N LEU A 83 -16.04 6.94 3.37
CA LEU A 83 -15.70 6.56 4.73
C LEU A 83 -14.73 5.38 4.67
N VAL A 84 -13.54 5.56 5.25
CA VAL A 84 -12.55 4.48 5.41
C VAL A 84 -12.32 4.27 6.90
N GLN A 85 -12.35 3.01 7.32
CA GLN A 85 -12.09 2.61 8.71
C GLN A 85 -10.81 1.79 8.77
N PHE A 86 -10.02 2.05 9.80
CA PHE A 86 -8.84 1.25 10.15
C PHE A 86 -9.02 0.73 11.57
N ASP A 87 -8.64 -0.53 11.78
CA ASP A 87 -8.66 -1.17 13.08
C ASP A 87 -7.45 -2.12 13.20
N ASN A 88 -7.11 -2.50 14.44
CA ASN A 88 -6.02 -3.43 14.77
C ASN A 88 -4.64 -2.99 14.27
N PHE A 89 -4.38 -1.68 14.22
CA PHE A 89 -3.07 -1.15 13.85
C PHE A 89 -2.01 -1.53 14.88
N ARG A 90 -0.96 -2.24 14.44
CA ARG A 90 0.13 -2.74 15.28
C ARG A 90 1.45 -2.58 14.56
N VAL A 91 2.48 -2.21 15.33
CA VAL A 91 3.88 -2.18 14.89
C VAL A 91 4.65 -3.02 15.89
N THR A 92 5.32 -4.06 15.41
CA THR A 92 6.10 -4.98 16.25
C THR A 92 7.48 -5.17 15.64
N PRO A 93 8.49 -5.51 16.47
CA PRO A 93 9.74 -6.05 15.96
C PRO A 93 9.49 -7.28 15.07
N LEU A 94 10.45 -7.62 14.22
CA LEU A 94 10.44 -8.90 13.53
C LEU A 94 10.53 -10.02 14.58
N GLU A 95 9.69 -11.05 14.43
CA GLU A 95 9.86 -12.29 15.19
C GLU A 95 11.17 -12.95 14.73
N GLU A 96 12.00 -13.38 15.70
CA GLU A 96 13.23 -14.15 15.45
C GLU A 96 12.93 -15.56 14.88
#